data_AF-A0A4U9HQX5-F1
#
_entry.id   AF-A0A4U9HQX5-F1
#
_cell.length_a   1.000
_cell.length_b   1.000
_cell.length_c   1.000
_cell.angle_alpha   90.00
_cell.angle_beta   90.00
_cell.angle_gamma   90.00
#
_symmetry.space_group_name_H-M   'P 1'
#
loop_
_entity.id
_entity.type
_entity.pdbx_description
1 polymer ?
#
loop_
_entity_poly.entity_id
_entity_poly.type
_entity_poly.pdbx_seq_one_letter_code
_entity_poly.pdbx_strand_id
1 'polypeptide(L)' 'MVATEAAAFQGKFLTGAFNAAAQLFDREDANVVISTENADDFEKNMISIRCEERLALAVKRPEAFIYGAFTAPAAGGGA' A
#
# COMPACT_ATOMS: atom_id res chain seq x y z
N MET A 1 10.61 10.11 8.07
CA MET A 1 9.37 9.42 8.47
C MET A 1 8.49 9.39 7.25
N VAL A 2 8.05 8.21 6.79
CA VAL A 2 7.12 8.09 5.67
C VAL A 2 5.71 8.28 6.21
N ALA A 3 4.90 9.11 5.55
CA ALA A 3 3.51 9.31 5.94
C ALA A 3 2.70 8.04 5.64
N THR A 4 1.99 7.53 6.64
CA THR A 4 1.11 6.36 6.48
C THR A 4 -0.33 6.82 6.54
N GLU A 5 -0.96 7.01 5.38
CA GLU A 5 -2.31 7.58 5.26
C GLU A 5 -3.43 6.53 5.14
N ALA A 6 -3.07 5.24 5.10
CA ALA A 6 -4.04 4.16 4.97
C ALA A 6 -4.98 4.11 6.18
N ALA A 7 -6.30 4.04 5.94
CA ALA A 7 -7.32 3.96 6.99
C ALA A 7 -7.08 2.80 7.99
N ALA A 8 -6.57 1.66 7.52
CA ALA A 8 -6.22 0.51 8.35
C ALA A 8 -5.12 0.78 9.40
N PHE A 9 -4.38 1.88 9.24
CA PHE A 9 -3.30 2.35 10.11
C PHE A 9 -3.73 3.42 11.11
N GLN A 10 -5.00 3.86 11.11
CA GLN A 10 -5.49 4.76 12.15
C GLN A 10 -5.28 4.17 13.55
N GLY A 11 -4.72 4.96 14.47
CA GLY A 11 -4.40 4.53 15.83
C GLY A 11 -3.19 3.59 15.92
N LYS A 12 -2.42 3.40 14.84
CA LYS A 12 -1.26 2.51 14.79
C LYS A 12 -0.04 3.22 14.20
N PHE A 13 1.13 2.66 14.47
CA PHE A 13 2.39 3.13 13.92
C PHE A 13 3.16 1.97 13.28
N LEU A 14 3.96 2.31 12.27
CA LEU A 14 5.01 1.46 11.72
C LEU A 14 6.25 2.34 11.58
N THR A 15 7.34 1.94 12.20
CA THR A 15 8.63 2.63 12.14
C THR A 15 9.76 1.64 11.92
N GLY A 16 10.86 2.08 11.33
CA GLY A 16 11.99 1.22 11.03
C GLY A 16 12.94 1.78 10.00
N ALA A 17 13.98 1.01 9.70
CA ALA A 17 15.02 1.37 8.74
C ALA A 17 14.63 0.98 7.30
N PHE A 18 13.57 1.61 6.75
CA PHE A 18 13.00 1.26 5.43
C PHE A 18 14.03 1.14 4.31
N ASN A 19 14.96 2.10 4.21
CA ASN A 19 15.96 2.15 3.13
C ASN A 19 16.93 0.94 3.11
N ALA A 20 17.22 0.35 4.28
CA ALA A 20 18.15 -0.76 4.38
C ALA A 20 17.45 -2.12 4.54
N ALA A 21 16.26 -2.14 5.15
CA ALA A 21 15.59 -3.35 5.56
C ALA A 21 14.59 -3.90 4.54
N ALA A 22 14.06 -3.05 3.65
CA ALA A 22 13.14 -3.46 2.59
C ALA A 22 13.56 -2.86 1.24
N GLN A 23 13.26 -3.58 0.17
CA GLN A 23 13.52 -3.13 -1.20
C GLN A 23 12.35 -3.53 -2.10
N LEU A 24 11.89 -2.58 -2.90
CA LEU A 24 10.94 -2.80 -3.97
C LEU A 24 11.69 -3.17 -5.25
N PHE A 25 11.20 -4.18 -5.95
CA PHE A 25 11.74 -4.64 -7.21
C PHE A 25 10.66 -4.62 -8.27
N ASP A 26 10.84 -3.78 -9.27
CA ASP A 26 9.91 -3.68 -10.39
C ASP A 26 10.32 -4.69 -11.46
N ARG A 27 9.36 -5.52 -11.88
CA ARG A 27 9.54 -6.50 -12.94
C ARG A 27 9.02 -5.96 -14.28
N GLU A 28 7.99 -5.13 -14.23
CA GLU A 28 7.37 -4.40 -15.33
C GLU A 28 6.88 -3.05 -14.81
N ASP A 29 7.21 -1.95 -15.51
CA ASP A 29 6.69 -0.62 -15.20
C ASP A 29 5.16 -0.56 -15.37
N ALA A 30 4.53 0.43 -14.75
CA ALA A 30 3.09 0.65 -14.89
C ALA A 30 2.68 0.81 -16.37
N ASN A 31 1.77 -0.04 -16.81
CA ASN A 31 1.27 -0.09 -18.18
C ASN A 31 -0.25 0.11 -18.22
N VAL A 32 -0.73 0.77 -19.28
CA VAL A 32 -2.16 1.05 -19.49
C VAL A 32 -2.58 0.49 -20.85
N VAL A 33 -3.59 -0.36 -20.84
CA VAL A 33 -4.17 -0.98 -22.03
C VAL A 33 -5.65 -0.65 -22.12
N ILE A 34 -6.10 -0.29 -23.31
CA ILE A 34 -7.50 0.04 -23.61
C ILE A 34 -8.08 -1.07 -24.48
N SER A 35 -9.25 -1.59 -24.13
CA SER A 35 -9.99 -2.57 -24.91
C SER A 35 -11.42 -2.10 -25.18
N THR A 36 -11.82 -2.18 -26.45
CA THR A 36 -13.18 -1.89 -26.92
C THR A 36 -14.01 -3.15 -27.14
N GLU A 37 -13.43 -4.32 -26.87
CA GLU A 37 -14.00 -5.64 -27.19
C GLU A 37 -13.93 -6.60 -25.99
N ASN A 38 -13.73 -6.07 -24.78
CA ASN A 38 -13.68 -6.88 -23.59
C ASN A 38 -15.11 -7.34 -23.20
N ALA A 39 -15.31 -8.66 -23.16
CA ALA A 39 -16.61 -9.29 -22.83
C ALA A 39 -17.78 -8.75 -23.67
N ASP A 40 -18.70 -7.98 -23.07
CA ASP A 40 -19.88 -7.40 -23.72
C ASP A 40 -19.79 -5.88 -23.92
N ASP A 41 -18.58 -5.31 -23.76
CA ASP A 41 -18.35 -3.88 -23.86
C ASP A 41 -18.75 -3.31 -25.23
N PHE A 42 -18.54 -4.07 -26.31
CA PHE A 42 -18.93 -3.65 -27.66
C PHE A 42 -20.46 -3.48 -27.80
N GLU A 43 -21.23 -4.45 -27.29
CA GLU A 43 -22.70 -4.42 -27.35
C GLU A 43 -23.29 -3.31 -26.46
N LYS A 44 -22.57 -2.94 -25.39
CA LYS A 44 -22.98 -1.91 -24.42
C LYS A 44 -22.41 -0.51 -24.70
N ASN A 45 -21.65 -0.32 -25.77
CA ASN A 45 -20.93 0.92 -26.07
C ASN A 45 -20.00 1.38 -24.92
N MET A 46 -19.31 0.42 -24.31
CA MET A 46 -18.35 0.65 -23.22
C MET A 46 -16.90 0.48 -23.70
N ILE A 47 -15.97 1.04 -22.94
CA ILE A 47 -14.53 0.86 -23.12
C ILE A 47 -13.94 0.45 -21.77
N SER A 48 -13.18 -0.64 -21.77
CA SER A 48 -12.43 -1.11 -20.60
C SER A 48 -11.00 -0.59 -20.64
N ILE A 49 -10.53 -0.03 -19.52
CA ILE A 49 -9.13 0.38 -19.34
C ILE A 49 -8.51 -0.47 -18.24
N ARG A 50 -7.43 -1.16 -18.55
CA ARG A 50 -6.63 -1.94 -17.59
C ARG A 50 -5.31 -1.22 -17.34
N CYS A 51 -5.08 -0.84 -16.09
CA CYS A 51 -3.77 -0.40 -15.62
C CYS A 51 -3.14 -1.54 -14.81
N GLU A 52 -1.95 -1.99 -15.19
CA GLU A 52 -1.24 -3.07 -14.51
C GLU A 52 0.23 -2.71 -14.28
N GLU A 53 0.78 -3.18 -13.16
CA GLU A 53 2.21 -3.09 -12.83
C GLU A 53 2.59 -4.42 -12.16
N ARG A 54 3.81 -4.91 -12.42
CA ARG A 54 4.30 -6.13 -11.78
C ARG A 54 5.54 -5.83 -10.99
N LEU A 55 5.45 -6.05 -9.68
CA LEU A 55 6.53 -5.78 -8.73
C LEU A 55 6.56 -6.82 -7.61
N ALA A 56 7.65 -6.81 -6.84
CA ALA A 56 7.81 -7.60 -5.63
C ALA A 56 8.45 -6.78 -4.52
N LEU A 57 7.96 -6.93 -3.28
CA LEU A 57 8.54 -6.31 -2.10
C LEU A 57 9.33 -7.35 -1.29
N ALA A 58 10.64 -7.15 -1.17
CA ALA A 58 11.49 -8.00 -0.33
C ALA A 58 11.76 -7.32 1.01
N VAL A 59 11.38 -7.98 2.10
CA VAL A 59 11.75 -7.57 3.47
C VAL A 59 12.96 -8.39 3.90
N LYS A 60 14.15 -7.80 3.78
CA LYS A 60 15.42 -8.48 4.05
C LYS A 60 15.69 -8.67 5.54
N ARG A 61 15.19 -7.75 6.37
CA ARG A 61 15.37 -7.76 7.83
C ARG A 61 14.07 -7.40 8.54
N PRO A 62 13.19 -8.37 8.84
CA PRO A 62 11.89 -8.12 9.46
C PRO A 62 12.00 -7.41 10.82
N GLU A 63 12.99 -7.78 11.62
CA GLU A 63 13.26 -7.20 12.94
C GLU A 63 13.63 -5.70 12.93
N ALA A 64 13.97 -5.15 11.76
CA ALA A 64 14.26 -3.74 11.59
C ALA A 64 12.98 -2.87 11.54
N PHE A 65 11.81 -3.49 11.62
CA PHE A 65 10.50 -2.85 11.65
C PHE A 65 9.80 -3.09 12.98
N ILE A 66 9.23 -2.03 13.54
CA ILE A 66 8.41 -2.06 14.74
C ILE A 66 7.02 -1.54 14.37
N TYR A 67 6.01 -2.34 14.68
CA TYR A 67 4.60 -2.01 14.46
C TYR A 67 3.83 -2.14 15.78
N GLY A 68 2.88 -1.25 16.00
CA GLY A 68 2.07 -1.27 17.21
C GLY A 68 0.90 -0.29 17.18
N ALA A 69 0.08 -0.33 18.22
CA ALA A 69 -1.01 0.62 18.43
C ALA A 69 -0.56 1.75 19.36
N PHE A 70 -1.08 2.95 19.14
CA PHE A 70 -1.00 4.01 20.14
C PHE A 70 -1.92 3.64 21.32
N THR A 71 -1.39 3.67 22.53
CA THR A 71 -2.23 3.63 23.72
C THR A 71 -2.81 5.02 23.97
N ALA A 72 -4.13 5.08 24.18
CA ALA A 72 -4.75 6.31 24.66
C ALA A 72 -4.15 6.68 26.02
N PRO A 73 -3.94 7.97 26.32
CA PRO A 73 -3.55 8.38 27.66
C PRO A 73 -4.61 7.90 28.64
N ALA A 74 -4.21 7.32 29.78
CA ALA A 74 -5.15 7.09 30.87
C ALA A 74 -5.79 8.45 31.19
N ALA A 75 -7.12 8.52 31.15
CA ALA A 75 -7.86 9.73 31.48
C ALA A 75 -7.32 10.24 32.82
N GLY A 76 -6.65 11.39 32.80
CA GLY A 76 -6.12 12.01 34.00
C GLY A 76 -7.28 12.15 34.97
N GLY A 77 -7.24 11.40 36.07
CA GLY A 77 -8.14 11.60 37.19
C GLY A 77 -7.96 13.04 37.64
N GLY A 78 -8.94 13.87 37.35
CA GLY A 78 -9.00 15.23 37.85
C GLY A 78 -8.95 15.21 39.37
N ALA A 79 -8.01 15.98 39.92
CA ALA A 79 -8.15 16.51 41.27
C ALA A 79 -9.27 17.56 41.30
#